data_AF-A0A316KV83-F1
#
_entry.id   AF-A0A316KV83-F1
#
_cell.length_a   1.000
_cell.length_b   1.000
_cell.length_c   1.000
_cell.angle_alpha   90.00
_cell.angle_beta   90.00
_cell.angle_gamma   90.00
#
_symmetry.space_group_name_H-M   'P 1'
#
loop_
_entity.id
_entity.type
_entity.pdbx_description
1 polymer ?
#
loop_
_entity_poly.entity_id
_entity_poly.type
_entity_poly.pdbx_seq_one_letter_code
_entity_poly.pdbx_strand_id
1 'polypeptide(L)'
;MKILGIIGTIVGAIAGILGGYLQFVLVPAADIAESRWRMATSDAYFGSLEHQLDMSTMSAATDFGVIVMGAGLLAFLLSIVPAIKKQKIAWIGVGLGVIMFFLGAAHGTHMFS
;
A
#
# COMPACT_ATOMS: atom_id res chain seq x y z
N MET A 1 21.32 5.11 17.85
CA MET A 1 21.64 5.18 16.41
C MET A 1 21.49 3.83 15.69
N LYS A 2 22.23 2.77 16.08
CA LYS A 2 22.04 1.41 15.50
C LYS A 2 20.61 0.89 15.64
N ILE A 3 20.03 1.02 16.84
CA ILE A 3 18.65 0.59 17.13
C ILE A 3 17.64 1.30 16.22
N LEU A 4 17.79 2.61 16.00
CA LEU A 4 16.91 3.36 15.11
C LEU A 4 16.99 2.85 13.65
N GLY A 5 18.19 2.52 13.18
CA GLY A 5 18.37 1.91 11.86
C GLY A 5 17.74 0.51 11.74
N ILE A 6 17.81 -0.29 12.81
CA ILE A 6 17.14 -1.61 12.87
C ILE A 6 15.62 -1.43 12.85
N ILE A 7 15.07 -0.53 13.67
CA ILE A 7 13.63 -0.23 13.71
C ILE A 7 13.17 0.24 12.33
N GLY A 8 13.86 1.20 11.71
CA GLY A 8 13.51 1.68 10.37
C GLY A 8 13.53 0.57 9.31
N THR A 9 14.48 -0.37 9.41
CA THR A 9 14.53 -1.54 8.52
C THR A 9 13.37 -2.50 8.75
N ILE A 10 13.00 -2.77 10.01
CA ILE A 10 11.84 -3.61 10.35
C ILE A 10 10.55 -2.97 9.86
N VAL A 11 10.36 -1.66 10.09
CA VAL A 11 9.19 -0.92 9.59
C VAL A 11 9.16 -0.95 8.05
N GLY A 12 10.30 -0.81 7.39
CA GLY A 12 10.42 -0.96 5.94
C GLY A 12 10.06 -2.37 5.45
N ALA A 13 10.44 -3.42 6.17
CA ALA A 13 10.05 -4.79 5.85
C ALA A 13 8.54 -5.02 6.02
N ILE A 14 7.93 -4.48 7.08
CA ILE A 14 6.48 -4.51 7.28
C ILE A 14 5.77 -3.76 6.15
N ALA A 15 6.24 -2.56 5.80
CA ALA A 15 5.72 -1.82 4.66
C ALA A 15 5.83 -2.63 3.37
N GLY A 16 6.95 -3.34 3.16
CA GLY A 16 7.17 -4.24 2.04
C GLY A 16 6.14 -5.39 1.97
N ILE A 17 5.84 -6.02 3.10
CA ILE A 17 4.82 -7.08 3.18
C ILE A 17 3.44 -6.51 2.86
N LEU A 18 3.09 -5.36 3.44
CA LEU A 18 1.80 -4.70 3.20
C LEU A 18 1.67 -4.26 1.73
N GLY A 19 2.72 -3.70 1.15
CA GLY A 19 2.74 -3.32 -0.26
C GLY A 19 2.68 -4.53 -1.20
N GLY A 20 3.32 -5.64 -0.84
CA GLY A 20 3.17 -6.90 -1.56
C GLY A 20 1.72 -7.41 -1.52
N TYR A 21 1.08 -7.38 -0.35
CA TYR A 21 -0.34 -7.73 -0.21
C TYR A 21 -1.24 -6.82 -1.05
N LEU A 22 -0.99 -5.51 -1.02
CA LEU A 22 -1.70 -4.54 -1.86
C LEU A 22 -1.56 -4.89 -3.35
N GLN A 23 -0.34 -5.02 -3.85
CA GLN A 23 -0.07 -5.20 -5.29
C GLN A 23 -0.53 -6.55 -5.83
N PHE A 24 -0.42 -7.63 -5.05
CA PHE A 24 -0.68 -8.98 -5.54
C PHE A 24 -2.05 -9.53 -5.13
N VAL A 25 -2.74 -8.94 -4.16
CA VAL A 25 -4.03 -9.41 -3.67
C VAL A 25 -5.12 -8.37 -3.84
N LEU A 26 -4.96 -7.18 -3.25
CA LEU A 26 -6.03 -6.19 -3.22
C LEU A 26 -6.24 -5.51 -4.57
N VAL A 27 -5.17 -5.13 -5.27
CA VAL A 27 -5.28 -4.47 -6.58
C VAL A 27 -5.96 -5.38 -7.61
N PRO A 28 -5.54 -6.64 -7.81
CA PRO A 28 -6.25 -7.55 -8.72
C PRO A 28 -7.71 -7.80 -8.31
N ALA A 29 -8.00 -7.87 -7.01
CA ALA A 29 -9.37 -8.04 -6.53
C ALA A 29 -10.23 -6.81 -6.83
N ALA A 30 -9.68 -5.60 -6.67
CA ALA A 30 -10.34 -4.35 -7.00
C ALA A 30 -10.58 -4.22 -8.52
N ASP A 31 -9.62 -4.61 -9.36
CA ASP A 31 -9.80 -4.60 -10.83
C ASP A 31 -10.93 -5.53 -11.27
N ILE A 32 -11.05 -6.72 -10.66
CA ILE A 32 -12.14 -7.65 -10.92
C ILE A 32 -13.49 -7.05 -10.47
N ALA A 33 -13.54 -6.48 -9.27
CA ALA A 33 -14.74 -5.82 -8.75
C ALA A 33 -15.17 -4.64 -9.65
N GLU A 34 -14.22 -3.83 -10.11
CA GLU A 34 -14.50 -2.72 -11.02
C GLU A 34 -15.01 -3.21 -12.37
N SER A 35 -14.42 -4.28 -12.92
CA SER A 35 -14.87 -4.85 -14.19
C SER A 35 -16.33 -5.34 -14.12
N ARG A 36 -16.75 -5.93 -12.99
CA ARG A 36 -18.14 -6.35 -12.75
C ARG A 36 -19.07 -5.15 -12.65
N TRP A 37 -18.65 -4.13 -11.91
CA TRP A 37 -19.40 -2.87 -11.80
C TRP A 37 -19.60 -2.22 -13.17
N ARG A 38 -18.57 -2.19 -14.03
CA ARG A 38 -18.65 -1.64 -15.40
C ARG A 38 -19.52 -2.47 -16.35
N MET A 39 -19.62 -3.78 -16.15
CA MET A 39 -20.46 -4.68 -16.95
C MET A 39 -21.90 -4.78 -16.45
N ALA A 40 -22.18 -4.26 -15.25
CA ALA A 40 -23.51 -4.31 -14.66
C ALA A 40 -24.49 -3.42 -15.44
N THR A 41 -25.56 -4.04 -15.92
CA THR A 41 -26.63 -3.36 -16.69
C THR A 41 -27.98 -3.45 -16.00
N SER A 42 -28.07 -4.08 -14.83
CA SER A 42 -29.33 -4.30 -14.10
C SER A 42 -29.37 -3.53 -12.79
N ASP A 43 -30.51 -2.92 -12.49
CA ASP A 43 -30.78 -2.28 -11.20
C ASP A 43 -30.73 -3.28 -10.02
N ALA A 44 -30.98 -4.57 -10.31
CA ALA A 44 -30.87 -5.63 -9.34
C ALA A 44 -29.44 -5.80 -8.80
N TYR A 45 -28.41 -5.59 -9.62
CA TYR A 45 -27.02 -5.62 -9.17
C TYR A 45 -26.72 -4.48 -8.20
N PHE A 46 -27.08 -3.24 -8.53
CA PHE A 46 -26.77 -2.08 -7.69
C PHE A 46 -27.44 -2.11 -6.30
N GLY A 47 -28.56 -2.81 -6.15
CA GLY A 47 -29.20 -3.08 -4.86
C GLY A 47 -28.72 -4.36 -4.14
N SER A 48 -27.89 -5.16 -4.79
CA SER A 48 -27.48 -6.48 -4.29
C SER A 48 -26.36 -6.40 -3.24
N LEU A 49 -26.17 -7.52 -2.52
CA LEU A 49 -25.01 -7.73 -1.67
C LEU A 49 -23.70 -7.78 -2.49
N GLU A 50 -23.75 -8.26 -3.73
CA GLU A 50 -22.57 -8.35 -4.60
C GLU A 50 -21.99 -6.97 -4.91
N HIS A 51 -22.83 -5.99 -5.24
CA HIS A 51 -22.39 -4.62 -5.47
C HIS A 51 -21.74 -4.00 -4.21
N GLN A 52 -22.32 -4.24 -3.03
CA GLN A 52 -21.73 -3.77 -1.77
C GLN A 52 -20.36 -4.41 -1.52
N LEU A 53 -20.21 -5.70 -1.84
CA LEU A 53 -18.94 -6.40 -1.71
C LEU A 53 -17.88 -5.85 -2.69
N ASP A 54 -18.26 -5.65 -3.95
CA ASP A 54 -17.38 -5.08 -4.99
C ASP A 54 -16.94 -3.66 -4.61
N MET A 55 -17.86 -2.80 -4.16
CA MET A 55 -17.54 -1.45 -3.66
C MET A 55 -16.62 -1.48 -2.44
N SER A 56 -16.87 -2.39 -1.48
CA SER A 56 -15.99 -2.53 -0.30
C SER A 56 -14.60 -3.01 -0.68
N THR A 57 -14.48 -3.85 -1.71
CA THR A 57 -13.19 -4.38 -2.20
C THR A 57 -12.38 -3.27 -2.88
N MET A 58 -13.01 -2.45 -3.71
CA MET A 58 -12.38 -1.27 -4.34
C MET A 58 -11.94 -0.23 -3.31
N SER A 59 -12.79 0.04 -2.30
CA SER A 59 -12.44 0.92 -1.17
C SER A 59 -11.25 0.36 -0.38
N ALA A 60 -11.28 -0.93 -0.06
CA ALA A 60 -10.23 -1.58 0.72
C ALA A 60 -8.85 -1.50 0.05
N ALA A 61 -8.78 -1.62 -1.28
CA ALA A 61 -7.54 -1.43 -2.03
C ALA A 61 -6.99 0.00 -1.88
N THR A 62 -7.87 1.01 -1.95
CA THR A 62 -7.51 2.42 -1.77
C THR A 62 -7.04 2.69 -0.34
N ASP A 63 -7.80 2.24 0.65
CA ASP A 63 -7.50 2.42 2.07
C ASP A 63 -6.16 1.75 2.45
N PHE A 64 -5.91 0.53 1.95
CA PHE A 64 -4.61 -0.12 2.11
C PHE A 64 -3.49 0.63 1.39
N GLY A 65 -3.75 1.22 0.22
CA GLY A 65 -2.82 2.11 -0.47
C GLY A 65 -2.33 3.24 0.45
N VAL A 66 -3.25 3.91 1.13
CA VAL A 66 -2.92 4.99 2.09
C VAL A 66 -2.09 4.46 3.27
N ILE A 67 -2.42 3.28 3.79
CA ILE A 67 -1.65 2.64 4.88
C ILE A 67 -0.22 2.32 4.42
N VAL A 68 -0.07 1.73 3.24
CA VAL A 68 1.24 1.38 2.65
C VAL A 68 2.05 2.64 2.39
N MET A 69 1.42 3.71 1.91
CA MET A 69 2.04 5.02 1.71
C MET A 69 2.60 5.57 3.03
N GLY A 70 1.76 5.61 4.08
CA GLY A 70 2.15 6.10 5.40
C GLY A 70 3.26 5.26 6.04
N ALA A 71 3.16 3.92 5.94
CA ALA A 71 4.17 3.01 6.43
C ALA A 71 5.51 3.18 5.69
N GLY A 72 5.46 3.37 4.36
CA GLY A 72 6.64 3.67 3.55
C GLY A 72 7.32 4.98 3.95
N LEU A 73 6.53 6.06 4.14
CA LEU A 73 7.05 7.34 4.62
C LEU A 73 7.70 7.21 6.00
N LEU A 74 7.04 6.50 6.93
CA LEU A 74 7.57 6.27 8.27
C LEU A 74 8.87 5.47 8.23
N ALA A 75 8.93 4.40 7.43
CA ALA A 75 10.14 3.60 7.23
C ALA A 75 11.31 4.46 6.72
N PHE A 76 11.04 5.33 5.73
CA PHE A 76 12.03 6.26 5.20
C PHE A 76 12.55 7.22 6.27
N LEU A 77 11.65 7.90 7.01
CA LEU A 77 12.02 8.89 8.02
C LEU A 77 12.83 8.28 9.17
N LEU A 78 12.47 7.08 9.63
CA LEU A 78 13.20 6.37 10.67
C LEU A 78 14.58 5.88 10.20
N SER A 79 14.74 5.65 8.89
CA SER A 79 15.95 5.04 8.33
C SER A 79 16.96 6.06 7.78
N ILE A 80 16.52 7.25 7.36
CA ILE A 80 17.39 8.22 6.67
C ILE A 80 18.49 8.78 7.57
N VAL A 81 18.15 9.15 8.82
CA VAL A 81 19.11 9.68 9.80
C VAL A 81 20.21 8.66 10.15
N PRO A 82 19.89 7.39 10.50
CA PRO A 82 20.92 6.39 10.73
C PRO A 82 21.69 5.99 9.47
N ALA A 83 21.07 6.02 8.29
CA ALA A 83 21.75 5.74 7.02
C ALA A 83 22.86 6.75 6.71
N ILE A 84 22.58 8.05 6.83
CA ILE A 84 23.56 9.13 6.62
C ILE A 84 24.68 9.07 7.68
N LYS A 85 24.37 8.65 8.91
CA LYS A 85 25.34 8.45 10.00
C LYS A 85 26.08 7.10 9.93
N LYS A 86 26.31 6.58 8.71
CA LYS A 86 27.14 5.41 8.38
C LYS A 86 26.59 4.03 8.83
N GLN A 87 25.29 3.88 9.10
CA GLN A 87 24.69 2.54 9.30
C GLN A 87 24.25 1.95 7.96
N LYS A 88 25.06 1.04 7.38
CA LYS A 88 24.80 0.46 6.06
C LYS A 88 23.44 -0.25 5.96
N ILE A 89 23.00 -0.93 7.03
CA ILE A 89 21.72 -1.64 7.08
C ILE A 89 20.52 -0.70 6.90
N ALA A 90 20.61 0.54 7.41
CA ALA A 90 19.51 1.50 7.33
C ALA A 90 19.19 1.94 5.89
N TRP A 91 20.11 1.79 4.95
CA TRP A 91 19.81 2.04 3.52
C TRP A 91 18.75 1.10 2.95
N ILE A 92 18.63 -0.12 3.49
CA ILE A 92 17.57 -1.06 3.12
C ILE A 92 16.20 -0.48 3.51
N GLY A 93 16.09 0.04 4.74
CA GLY A 93 14.87 0.71 5.21
C GLY A 93 14.54 1.98 4.42
N VAL A 94 15.54 2.75 3.99
CA VAL A 94 15.36 3.90 3.09
C VAL A 94 14.79 3.44 1.75
N GLY A 95 15.41 2.45 1.11
CA GLY A 95 14.97 1.93 -0.19
C GLY A 95 13.54 1.36 -0.14
N LEU A 96 13.27 0.50 0.84
CA LEU A 96 11.94 -0.06 1.06
C LEU A 96 10.91 1.04 1.34
N GLY A 97 11.25 2.00 2.19
CA GLY A 97 10.36 3.10 2.53
C GLY A 97 9.95 3.93 1.31
N VAL A 98 10.92 4.28 0.45
CA VAL A 98 10.65 5.04 -0.78
C VAL A 98 9.79 4.24 -1.76
N ILE A 99 10.12 2.97 -2.01
CA ILE A 99 9.36 2.13 -2.94
C ILE A 99 7.91 1.97 -2.44
N MET A 100 7.74 1.68 -1.16
CA MET A 100 6.40 1.50 -0.58
C MET A 100 5.61 2.80 -0.50
N PHE A 101 6.27 3.93 -0.27
CA PHE A 101 5.62 5.23 -0.34
C PHE A 101 4.99 5.46 -1.72
N PHE A 102 5.75 5.24 -2.80
CA PHE A 102 5.23 5.43 -4.16
C PHE A 102 4.20 4.37 -4.56
N LEU A 103 4.40 3.11 -4.17
CA LEU A 103 3.41 2.05 -4.41
C LEU A 103 2.08 2.37 -3.71
N GLY A 104 2.14 2.78 -2.44
CA GLY A 104 0.97 3.16 -1.68
C GLY A 104 0.32 4.44 -2.24
N ALA A 105 1.11 5.43 -2.64
CA ALA A 105 0.58 6.63 -3.28
C ALA A 105 -0.13 6.31 -4.60
N ALA A 106 0.40 5.38 -5.39
CA ALA A 106 -0.20 4.98 -6.66
C ALA A 106 -1.65 4.49 -6.50
N HIS A 107 -1.88 3.64 -5.49
CA HIS A 107 -3.18 3.02 -5.26
C HIS A 107 -4.06 3.75 -4.23
N GLY A 108 -3.46 4.54 -3.33
CA GLY A 108 -4.15 5.20 -2.23
C GLY A 108 -4.63 6.62 -2.50
N THR A 109 -4.22 7.25 -3.60
CA THR A 109 -4.55 8.66 -3.87
C THR A 109 -5.53 8.88 -5.03
N HIS A 110 -6.14 7.81 -5.58
CA HIS A 110 -6.94 7.87 -6.82
C HIS A 110 -6.21 8.49 -8.03
N MET A 111 -4.90 8.76 -7.93
CA MET A 111 -4.15 9.38 -9.02
C MET A 111 -3.91 8.44 -10.21
N PHE A 112 -4.11 7.13 -10.02
CA PHE A 112 -3.87 6.10 -11.03
C PHE A 112 -4.97 5.02 -11.10
N SER A 113 -6.13 5.23 -10.47
CA SER A 113 -7.33 4.37 -10.61
C SER A 113 -8.24 4.89 -11.71
#